data_AF-A0A554JND4-F1
#
_entry.id   AF-A0A554JND4-F1
#
_cell.length_a   1.000
_cell.length_b   1.000
_cell.length_c   1.000
_cell.angle_alpha   90.00
_cell.angle_beta   90.00
_cell.angle_gamma   90.00
#
_symmetry.space_group_name_H-M   'P 1'
#
loop_
_entity.id
_entity.type
_entity.pdbx_description
1 polymer ?
#
loop_
_entity_poly.entity_id
_entity_poly.type
_entity_poly.pdbx_seq_one_letter_code
_entity_poly.pdbx_strand_id
1 'polypeptide(L)'
;ALATLKKMKKVGVAKHLLASGKKVRAGWTALAEKHGLSITLGGVVPISSFIFQHGKDSQAMKTLFVQEMLDRGFLASNLYFASCAHTDAHIKQYLQAADGAFRTIADAVAKGEVHKRLRGPIAHTGFARLN
;
A
#
# COMPACT_ATOMS: atom_id res chain seq x y z
N ALA A 1 -4.80 28.85 -8.77
CA ALA A 1 -5.75 27.90 -8.14
C ALA A 1 -7.07 27.72 -8.92
N LEU A 2 -7.68 28.78 -9.50
CA LEU A 2 -9.00 28.70 -10.14
C LEU A 2 -9.11 27.68 -11.31
N ALA A 3 -8.07 27.57 -12.14
CA ALA A 3 -8.04 26.60 -13.25
C ALA A 3 -8.15 25.15 -12.76
N THR A 4 -7.44 24.80 -11.68
CA THR A 4 -7.50 23.48 -11.03
C THR A 4 -8.91 23.20 -10.53
N LEU A 5 -9.54 24.14 -9.82
CA LEU A 5 -10.91 23.96 -9.32
C LEU A 5 -11.93 23.77 -10.44
N LYS A 6 -11.82 24.55 -11.53
CA LYS A 6 -12.67 24.39 -12.73
C LYS A 6 -12.48 23.01 -13.37
N LYS A 7 -11.23 22.57 -13.54
CA LYS A 7 -10.94 21.23 -14.09
C LYS A 7 -11.46 20.13 -13.18
N MET A 8 -11.28 20.25 -11.86
CA MET A 8 -11.73 19.26 -10.88
C MET A 8 -13.26 19.06 -10.92
N LYS A 9 -14.01 20.16 -11.02
CA LYS A 9 -15.47 20.12 -11.22
C LYS A 9 -15.83 19.46 -12.54
N LYS A 10 -15.20 19.87 -13.65
CA LYS A 10 -15.48 19.34 -15.00
C LYS A 10 -15.28 17.82 -15.10
N VAL A 11 -14.24 17.28 -14.46
CA VAL A 11 -13.90 15.84 -14.56
C VAL A 11 -14.43 15.01 -13.39
N GLY A 12 -15.21 15.59 -12.47
CA GLY A 12 -15.83 14.84 -11.38
C GLY A 12 -14.83 14.16 -10.43
N VAL A 13 -13.72 14.85 -10.11
CA VAL A 13 -12.57 14.28 -9.39
C VAL A 13 -12.96 13.51 -8.14
N ALA A 14 -13.82 14.06 -7.29
CA ALA A 14 -14.19 13.42 -6.04
C ALA A 14 -14.76 12.00 -6.24
N LYS A 15 -15.62 11.80 -7.25
CA LYS A 15 -16.21 10.49 -7.55
C LYS A 15 -15.15 9.50 -8.04
N HIS A 16 -14.24 9.96 -8.91
CA HIS A 16 -13.14 9.14 -9.43
C HIS A 16 -12.16 8.69 -8.35
N LEU A 17 -11.76 9.62 -7.49
CA LEU A 17 -10.85 9.33 -6.38
C LEU A 17 -11.48 8.36 -5.37
N LEU A 18 -12.77 8.55 -5.07
CA LEU A 18 -13.51 7.65 -4.18
C LEU A 18 -13.62 6.24 -4.78
N ALA A 19 -13.96 6.13 -6.06
CA ALA A 19 -14.05 4.83 -6.74
C ALA A 19 -12.70 4.10 -6.75
N SER A 20 -11.61 4.82 -7.09
CA SER A 20 -10.26 4.27 -7.09
C SER A 20 -9.81 3.83 -5.71
N GLY A 21 -10.05 4.66 -4.68
CA GLY A 21 -9.73 4.33 -3.29
C GLY A 21 -10.50 3.11 -2.76
N LYS A 22 -11.79 2.97 -3.11
CA LYS A 22 -12.58 1.77 -2.77
C LYS A 22 -11.98 0.51 -3.38
N LYS A 23 -11.57 0.54 -4.65
CA LYS A 23 -10.94 -0.60 -5.34
C LYS A 23 -9.64 -1.01 -4.67
N VAL A 24 -8.78 -0.04 -4.33
CA VAL A 24 -7.51 -0.32 -3.64
C VAL A 24 -7.74 -0.91 -2.25
N ARG A 25 -8.64 -0.33 -1.45
CA ARG A 25 -8.97 -0.88 -0.11
C ARG A 25 -9.52 -2.30 -0.19
N ALA A 26 -10.48 -2.54 -1.08
CA ALA A 26 -11.05 -3.88 -1.28
C ALA A 26 -9.97 -4.88 -1.72
N GLY A 27 -9.07 -4.47 -2.62
CA GLY A 27 -7.93 -5.27 -3.03
C GLY A 27 -7.00 -5.61 -1.87
N TRP A 28 -6.61 -4.63 -1.04
CA TRP A 28 -5.79 -4.89 0.14
C TRP A 28 -6.45 -5.85 1.13
N THR A 29 -7.74 -5.65 1.43
CA THR A 29 -8.50 -6.55 2.32
C THR A 29 -8.51 -7.97 1.77
N ALA A 30 -8.85 -8.16 0.49
CA ALA A 30 -8.90 -9.47 -0.13
C ALA A 30 -7.52 -10.15 -0.18
N LEU A 31 -6.45 -9.40 -0.43
CA LEU A 31 -5.08 -9.94 -0.43
C LEU A 31 -4.62 -10.32 0.99
N ALA A 32 -4.97 -9.52 2.00
CA ALA A 32 -4.68 -9.83 3.38
C ALA A 32 -5.36 -11.14 3.81
N GLU A 33 -6.66 -11.26 3.52
CA GLU A 33 -7.44 -12.48 3.78
C GLU A 33 -6.86 -13.69 3.02
N LYS A 34 -6.58 -13.55 1.72
CA LYS A 34 -6.02 -14.60 0.87
C LYS A 34 -4.72 -15.18 1.42
N HIS A 35 -3.87 -14.36 2.01
CA HIS A 35 -2.54 -14.75 2.52
C HIS A 35 -2.50 -14.96 4.03
N GLY A 36 -3.64 -14.92 4.71
CA GLY A 36 -3.72 -15.09 6.17
C GLY A 36 -3.00 -13.98 6.96
N LEU A 37 -2.88 -12.78 6.38
CA LEU A 37 -2.28 -11.62 7.01
C LEU A 37 -3.36 -10.72 7.60
N SER A 38 -3.17 -10.28 8.84
CA SER A 38 -4.07 -9.28 9.44
C SER A 38 -3.58 -7.88 9.11
N ILE A 39 -4.48 -7.04 8.58
CA ILE A 39 -4.22 -5.61 8.32
C ILE A 39 -5.31 -4.74 8.94
N THR A 40 -4.95 -3.51 9.32
CA THR A 40 -5.90 -2.46 9.67
C THR A 40 -5.81 -1.34 8.64
N LEU A 41 -6.95 -0.97 8.05
CA LEU A 41 -7.05 0.15 7.14
C LEU A 41 -7.13 1.47 7.91
N GLY A 42 -6.48 2.51 7.39
CA GLY A 42 -6.48 3.86 7.95
C GLY A 42 -6.78 4.94 6.92
N GLY A 43 -6.96 6.16 7.42
CA GLY A 43 -7.23 7.36 6.61
C GLY A 43 -8.63 7.40 5.99
N VAL A 44 -8.84 8.33 5.06
CA VAL A 44 -10.08 8.45 4.26
C VAL A 44 -9.94 7.70 2.94
N VAL A 45 -11.04 7.30 2.29
CA VAL A 45 -10.97 6.41 1.12
C VAL A 45 -10.00 6.90 0.00
N PRO A 46 -9.96 8.18 -0.38
CA PRO A 46 -8.96 8.67 -1.34
C PRO A 46 -7.52 8.75 -0.83
N ILE A 47 -7.32 8.75 0.49
CA ILE A 47 -6.02 8.84 1.17
C ILE A 47 -5.96 7.67 2.15
N SER A 48 -5.74 6.49 1.60
CA SER A 48 -5.85 5.24 2.34
C SER A 48 -4.49 4.79 2.84
N SER A 49 -4.48 4.10 3.96
CA SER A 49 -3.32 3.39 4.44
C SER A 49 -3.71 1.99 4.92
N PHE A 50 -2.73 1.11 5.04
CA PHE A 50 -2.89 -0.12 5.81
C PHE A 50 -1.71 -0.32 6.76
N ILE A 51 -1.92 -1.06 7.85
CA ILE A 51 -0.89 -1.45 8.80
C ILE A 51 -1.00 -2.96 9.00
N PHE A 52 0.09 -3.70 8.85
CA PHE A 52 0.13 -5.12 9.24
C PHE A 52 0.02 -5.24 10.75
N GLN A 53 -0.83 -6.14 11.24
CA GLN A 53 -1.02 -6.38 12.67
C GLN A 53 -0.17 -7.57 13.11
N HIS A 54 1.12 -7.32 13.34
CA HIS A 54 2.09 -8.35 13.75
C HIS A 54 3.02 -7.85 14.87
N GLY A 55 2.45 -7.14 15.84
CA GLY A 55 3.16 -6.62 17.01
C GLY A 55 4.43 -5.85 16.63
N LYS A 56 5.57 -6.26 17.21
CA LYS A 56 6.88 -5.62 17.00
C LYS A 56 7.40 -5.72 15.55
N ASP A 57 6.96 -6.69 14.77
CA ASP A 57 7.46 -6.89 13.40
C ASP A 57 6.62 -6.19 12.32
N SER A 58 5.54 -5.50 12.72
CA SER A 58 4.65 -4.78 11.81
C SER A 58 5.41 -3.80 10.90
N GLN A 59 6.42 -3.10 11.44
CA GLN A 59 7.24 -2.17 10.67
C GLN A 59 8.26 -2.89 9.76
N ALA A 60 8.78 -4.04 10.19
CA ALA A 60 9.64 -4.87 9.36
C ALA A 60 8.86 -5.43 8.16
N MET A 61 7.62 -5.88 8.38
CA MET A 61 6.71 -6.32 7.30
C MET A 61 6.38 -5.19 6.33
N LYS A 62 6.13 -3.96 6.81
CA LYS A 62 5.98 -2.79 5.94
C LYS A 62 7.24 -2.56 5.10
N THR A 63 8.42 -2.64 5.73
CA THR A 63 9.70 -2.44 5.03
C THR A 63 9.88 -3.48 3.93
N LEU A 64 9.60 -4.75 4.24
CA LEU A 64 9.63 -5.84 3.27
C LEU A 64 8.60 -5.66 2.15
N PHE A 65 7.39 -5.19 2.46
CA PHE A 65 6.39 -4.87 1.43
C PHE A 65 6.90 -3.83 0.43
N VAL A 66 7.48 -2.73 0.91
CA VAL A 66 8.05 -1.68 0.04
C VAL A 66 9.18 -2.24 -0.82
N GLN A 67 10.07 -3.04 -0.22
CA GLN A 67 11.14 -3.72 -0.93
C GLN A 67 10.60 -4.60 -2.08
N GLU A 68 9.62 -5.47 -1.78
CA GLU A 68 9.04 -6.37 -2.76
C GLU A 68 8.28 -5.62 -3.87
N MET A 69 7.59 -4.53 -3.53
CA MET A 69 6.89 -3.71 -4.52
C MET A 69 7.87 -3.00 -5.46
N LEU A 70 9.00 -2.52 -4.95
CA LEU A 70 10.04 -1.90 -5.76
C LEU A 70 10.60 -2.89 -6.80
N ASP A 71 10.87 -4.14 -6.39
CA ASP A 71 11.33 -5.19 -7.31
C ASP A 71 10.29 -5.52 -8.40
N ARG A 72 9.01 -5.21 -8.14
CA ARG A 72 7.89 -5.42 -9.07
C ARG A 72 7.57 -4.17 -9.90
N GLY A 73 8.45 -3.16 -9.86
CA GLY A 73 8.32 -1.94 -10.64
C GLY A 73 7.36 -0.90 -10.05
N PHE A 74 6.99 -1.02 -8.78
CA PHE A 74 6.11 -0.07 -8.10
C PHE A 74 6.85 0.69 -7.01
N LEU A 75 6.98 2.01 -7.19
CA LEU A 75 7.32 2.92 -6.11
C LEU A 75 6.11 3.08 -5.19
N ALA A 76 5.98 2.19 -4.20
CA ALA A 76 4.84 2.10 -3.31
C ALA A 76 5.25 2.21 -1.84
N SER A 77 4.26 2.57 -1.02
CA SER A 77 4.30 2.48 0.44
C SER A 77 3.05 1.74 0.92
N ASN A 78 2.87 1.65 2.24
CA ASN A 78 1.59 1.26 2.84
C ASN A 78 0.53 2.38 2.79
N LEU A 79 0.80 3.43 2.02
CA LEU A 79 -0.06 4.59 1.78
C LEU A 79 -0.48 4.62 0.32
N TYR A 80 -1.71 5.05 0.08
CA TYR A 80 -2.26 5.28 -1.25
C TYR A 80 -2.89 6.66 -1.30
N PHE A 81 -2.35 7.51 -2.18
CA PHE A 81 -2.92 8.79 -2.53
C PHE A 81 -3.59 8.66 -3.89
N ALA A 82 -4.92 8.69 -3.92
CA ALA A 82 -5.67 8.59 -5.16
C ALA A 82 -5.36 9.80 -6.05
N SER A 83 -5.06 9.52 -7.32
CA SER A 83 -4.85 10.53 -8.35
C SER A 83 -5.87 10.34 -9.48
N CYS A 84 -6.25 11.44 -10.14
CA CYS A 84 -7.08 11.39 -11.34
C CYS A 84 -6.40 10.66 -12.51
N ALA A 85 -5.08 10.50 -12.46
CA ALA A 85 -4.32 9.75 -13.45
C ALA A 85 -4.38 8.22 -13.24
N HIS A 86 -4.84 7.74 -12.07
CA HIS A 86 -5.00 6.32 -11.85
C HIS A 86 -6.19 5.80 -12.67
N THR A 87 -5.91 4.74 -13.43
CA THR A 87 -6.88 3.99 -14.21
C THR A 87 -7.13 2.64 -13.55
N ASP A 88 -8.18 1.95 -13.97
CA ASP A 88 -8.45 0.59 -13.50
C ASP A 88 -7.32 -0.38 -13.87
N ALA A 89 -6.66 -0.17 -15.01
CA ALA A 89 -5.49 -0.94 -15.41
C ALA A 89 -4.32 -0.75 -14.45
N HIS A 90 -4.03 0.50 -14.05
CA HIS A 90 -2.99 0.79 -13.06
C HIS A 90 -3.29 0.11 -11.72
N ILE A 91 -4.55 0.20 -11.25
CA ILE A 91 -4.97 -0.42 -9.98
C ILE A 91 -4.84 -1.95 -10.07
N LYS A 92 -5.25 -2.56 -11.19
CA LYS A 92 -5.14 -4.01 -11.39
C LYS A 92 -3.68 -4.47 -11.36
N GLN A 93 -2.79 -3.79 -12.08
CA GLN A 93 -1.36 -4.11 -12.11
C GLN A 93 -0.72 -3.93 -10.72
N TYR A 94 -1.07 -2.85 -10.02
CA TYR A 94 -0.63 -2.63 -8.64
C TYR A 94 -1.07 -3.75 -7.69
N LEU A 95 -2.34 -4.17 -7.76
CA LEU A 95 -2.87 -5.24 -6.91
C LEU A 95 -2.26 -6.61 -7.25
N GLN A 96 -1.93 -6.86 -8.51
CA GLN A 96 -1.20 -8.07 -8.91
C GLN A 96 0.23 -8.09 -8.33
N ALA A 97 0.93 -6.95 -8.36
CA ALA A 97 2.24 -6.83 -7.71
C ALA A 97 2.13 -6.98 -6.18
N ALA A 98 1.12 -6.35 -5.57
CA ALA A 98 0.85 -6.43 -4.14
C ALA A 98 0.51 -7.85 -3.71
N ASP A 99 -0.21 -8.63 -4.51
CA ASP A 99 -0.47 -10.06 -4.26
C ASP A 99 0.83 -10.85 -4.13
N GLY A 100 1.76 -10.62 -5.06
CA GLY A 100 3.09 -11.22 -5.02
C GLY A 100 3.91 -10.80 -3.79
N ALA A 101 3.78 -9.56 -3.34
CA ALA A 101 4.46 -9.07 -2.13
C ALA A 101 3.84 -9.65 -0.84
N PHE A 102 2.51 -9.68 -0.75
CA PHE A 102 1.80 -10.27 0.38
C PHE A 102 2.11 -11.76 0.53
N ARG A 103 2.22 -12.49 -0.58
CA ARG A 103 2.69 -13.89 -0.57
C ARG A 103 4.10 -14.03 0.02
N THR A 104 5.04 -13.20 -0.42
CA THR A 104 6.42 -13.22 0.12
C THR A 104 6.43 -12.96 1.63
N ILE A 105 5.63 -11.98 2.08
CA ILE A 105 5.53 -11.60 3.49
C ILE A 105 4.89 -12.73 4.31
N ALA A 106 3.82 -13.34 3.83
CA ALA A 106 3.18 -14.46 4.52
C ALA A 106 4.12 -15.65 4.70
N ASP A 107 4.88 -16.01 3.66
CA ASP A 107 5.91 -17.06 3.76
C ASP A 107 7.03 -16.67 4.75
N ALA A 108 7.44 -15.40 4.76
CA ALA A 108 8.43 -14.90 5.71
C ALA A 108 7.92 -14.94 7.16
N VAL A 109 6.66 -14.60 7.40
CA VAL A 109 6.02 -14.68 8.71
C VAL A 109 5.92 -16.13 9.18
N ALA A 110 5.45 -17.04 8.32
CA ALA A 110 5.30 -18.45 8.64
C ALA A 110 6.64 -19.11 9.05
N LYS A 111 7.76 -18.66 8.47
CA LYS A 111 9.10 -19.16 8.76
C LYS A 111 9.85 -18.37 9.84
N GLY A 112 9.29 -17.26 10.33
CA GLY A 112 9.98 -16.36 11.27
C GLY A 112 11.20 -15.65 10.65
N GLU A 113 11.14 -15.36 9.35
CA GLU A 113 12.26 -14.85 8.54
C GLU A 113 12.10 -13.41 8.08
N VAL A 114 11.08 -12.68 8.54
CA VAL A 114 10.79 -11.30 8.10
C VAL A 114 12.06 -10.42 8.11
N HIS A 115 12.81 -10.43 9.21
CA HIS A 115 14.05 -9.66 9.35
C HIS A 115 15.18 -10.16 8.44
N LYS A 116 15.30 -11.48 8.25
CA LYS A 116 16.35 -12.08 7.40
C LYS A 116 16.18 -11.75 5.92
N ARG A 117 14.95 -11.47 5.50
CA ARG A 117 14.62 -11.15 4.09
C ARG A 117 14.74 -9.65 3.76
N LEU A 118 14.99 -8.81 4.76
CA LEU A 118 15.27 -7.40 4.53
C LEU A 118 16.69 -7.23 3.96
N ARG A 119 16.81 -6.44 2.89
CA ARG A 119 18.11 -6.08 2.28
C ARG A 119 18.75 -4.85 2.94
N GLY A 120 18.05 -4.20 3.85
CA GLY A 120 18.49 -2.99 4.55
C GLY A 120 17.82 -2.84 5.91
N PRO A 121 18.13 -1.77 6.65
CA PRO A 121 17.55 -1.54 7.97
C PRO A 121 16.03 -1.36 7.88
N ILE A 122 15.35 -1.66 8.98
CA ILE A 122 13.91 -1.40 9.13
C ILE A 122 13.67 0.10 8.98
N ALA A 123 12.65 0.46 8.18
CA ALA A 123 12.32 1.86 7.98
C ALA A 123 11.93 2.54 9.31
N HIS A 124 12.35 3.80 9.50
CA HIS A 124 11.94 4.58 10.67
C HIS A 124 10.43 4.82 10.70
N THR A 125 9.88 5.00 11.90
CA THR A 125 8.50 5.42 12.11
C THR A 125 8.45 6.93 12.34
N GLY A 126 7.51 7.61 11.69
CA GLY A 126 7.34 9.06 11.81
C GLY A 126 8.52 9.88 11.26
N PHE A 127 8.64 11.11 11.73
CA PHE A 127 9.75 12.00 11.42
C PHE A 127 10.87 11.78 12.44
N ALA A 128 11.89 11.03 12.06
CA ALA A 128 13.09 10.81 12.86
C ALA A 128 14.29 11.44 12.13
N ARG A 129 15.18 12.10 12.88
CA ARG A 129 16.45 12.58 12.34
C ARG A 129 17.32 11.38 11.94
N LEU A 130 18.04 11.51 10.83
CA LEU A 130 19.10 10.58 10.46
C LEU A 130 20.27 10.83 11.40
N ASN A 131 20.56 9.87 12.28
CA ASN A 131 21.77 9.87 13.12
C ASN A 131 22.77 8.89 12.52
#